data_AF-A0A453D9S9-F1
#
_entry.id   AF-A0A453D9S9-F1
#
_cell.length_a   1.000
_cell.length_b   1.000
_cell.length_c   1.000
_cell.angle_alpha   90.00
_cell.angle_beta   90.00
_cell.angle_gamma   90.00
#
_symmetry.space_group_name_H-M   'P 1'
#
loop_
_entity.id
_entity.type
_entity.pdbx_description
1 polymer ?
#
loop_
_entity_poly.entity_id
_entity_poly.type
_entity_poly.pdbx_seq_one_letter_code
_entity_poly.pdbx_strand_id
1 'polypeptide(L)' 'IWLARNRATFEKKLIKTPFEIVFAMCSFLHYWTGLQQGDDAKELRAGAEQIRASIMQLVKMCDAA' A
#
# COMPACT_ATOMS: atom_id res chain seq x y z
N ILE A 1 -1.75 -7.36 -1.04
CA ILE A 1 -1.11 -8.53 -0.38
C ILE A 1 -1.34 -9.82 -1.15
N TRP A 2 -2.59 -10.28 -1.33
CA TRP A 2 -2.88 -11.55 -2.03
C TRP A 2 -2.23 -11.67 -3.42
N LEU A 3 -2.32 -10.61 -4.23
CA LEU A 3 -1.70 -10.58 -5.56
C LEU A 3 -0.18 -10.75 -5.51
N ALA A 4 0.50 -10.07 -4.58
CA ALA A 4 1.95 -10.18 -4.41
C ALA A 4 2.35 -11.58 -3.95
N ARG A 5 1.60 -12.16 -3.00
CA ARG A 5 1.80 -13.55 -2.55
C ARG A 5 1.67 -14.53 -3.72
N ASN A 6 0.62 -14.42 -4.50
CA ASN A 6 0.39 -15.31 -5.63
C ASN A 6 1.48 -15.19 -6.70
N ARG A 7 1.94 -13.96 -7.00
CA ARG A 7 3.07 -13.74 -7.91
C ARG A 7 4.36 -14.38 -7.40
N ALA A 8 4.63 -14.28 -6.10
CA ALA A 8 5.80 -14.93 -5.51
C ALA A 8 5.68 -16.46 -5.55
N THR A 9 4.53 -17.02 -5.19
CA THR A 9 4.33 -18.48 -5.11
C THR A 9 4.21 -19.15 -6.48
N PHE A 10 3.37 -18.61 -7.37
CA PHE A 10 3.02 -19.26 -8.64
C PHE A 10 3.85 -18.75 -9.81
N GLU A 11 4.24 -17.49 -9.82
CA GLU A 11 5.03 -16.90 -10.91
C GLU A 11 6.53 -16.80 -10.57
N LYS A 12 6.94 -17.25 -9.38
CA LYS A 12 8.32 -17.17 -8.87
C LYS A 12 8.92 -15.77 -8.94
N LYS A 13 8.08 -14.73 -8.88
CA LYS A 13 8.52 -13.33 -8.88
C LYS A 13 9.09 -12.97 -7.52
N LEU A 14 10.34 -12.52 -7.49
CA LEU A 14 10.96 -12.02 -6.27
C LEU A 14 10.32 -10.69 -5.86
N ILE A 15 9.84 -10.64 -4.61
CA ILE A 15 9.44 -9.41 -3.95
C ILE A 15 10.72 -8.72 -3.51
N LYS A 16 11.07 -7.59 -4.13
CA LYS A 16 12.36 -6.93 -3.90
C LYS A 16 12.40 -6.20 -2.56
N THR A 17 11.25 -5.70 -2.15
CA THR A 17 11.10 -4.95 -0.90
C THR A 17 9.68 -5.10 -0.38
N PRO A 18 9.47 -5.22 0.95
CA PRO A 18 8.12 -5.22 1.51
C PRO A 18 7.33 -3.95 1.14
N PHE A 19 8.02 -2.82 0.90
CA PHE A 19 7.40 -1.55 0.55
C PHE A 19 6.58 -1.61 -0.74
N GLU A 20 6.95 -2.44 -1.72
CA GLU A 20 6.19 -2.59 -2.96
C GLU A 20 4.77 -3.11 -2.71
N ILE A 21 4.59 -3.97 -1.69
CA ILE A 21 3.28 -4.50 -1.29
C ILE A 21 2.44 -3.38 -0.66
N VAL A 22 3.07 -2.56 0.18
CA VAL A 22 2.36 -1.52 0.93
C VAL A 22 1.98 -0.34 0.04
N PHE A 23 2.84 0.06 -0.91
CA PHE A 23 2.47 1.06 -1.93
C PHE A 23 1.36 0.57 -2.86
N ALA A 24 1.38 -0.71 -3.24
CA ALA A 24 0.25 -1.30 -3.97
C ALA A 24 -1.04 -1.25 -3.15
N MET A 25 -0.99 -1.53 -1.85
CA MET A 25 -2.14 -1.41 -0.95
C MET A 25 -2.66 0.05 -0.88
N CYS A 26 -1.80 1.05 -0.72
CA CYS A 26 -2.20 2.46 -0.77
C CYS A 26 -2.91 2.82 -2.08
N SER A 27 -2.40 2.31 -3.21
CA SER A 27 -3.02 2.53 -4.52
C SER A 27 -4.44 1.93 -4.60
N PHE A 28 -4.64 0.73 -4.04
CA PHE A 28 -5.97 0.11 -3.96
C PHE A 28 -6.92 0.87 -3.03
N LEU A 29 -6.44 1.35 -1.88
CA LEU A 29 -7.26 2.14 -0.96
C LEU A 29 -7.72 3.45 -1.61
N HIS A 30 -6.84 4.11 -2.39
CA HIS A 30 -7.18 5.28 -3.19
C HIS A 30 -8.21 4.99 -4.29
N TYR A 31 -8.08 3.84 -4.95
CA TYR A 31 -9.08 3.40 -5.93
C TYR A 31 -10.43 3.13 -5.25
N TRP A 32 -10.44 2.38 -4.14
CA TRP A 32 -11.65 2.07 -3.39
C TRP A 32 -12.32 3.30 -2.80
N THR A 33 -11.59 4.38 -2.55
CA THR A 33 -12.19 5.64 -2.12
C THR A 33 -13.15 6.22 -3.15
N GLY A 34 -12.91 6.00 -4.44
CA GLY A 34 -13.85 6.37 -5.50
C GLY A 34 -15.11 5.50 -5.56
N LEU A 35 -15.13 4.37 -4.85
CA LEU A 35 -16.27 3.46 -4.77
C LEU A 35 -17.14 3.70 -3.53
N GLN A 36 -16.62 4.43 -2.54
CA GLN A 36 -17.35 4.75 -1.31
C GLN A 36 -18.14 6.05 -1.44
N GLN A 37 -19.11 6.25 -0.56
CA GLN A 37 -19.92 7.47 -0.49
C GLN A 37 -19.80 8.12 0.89
N GLY A 38 -20.10 9.42 0.97
CA GLY A 38 -20.19 10.14 2.23
C GLY A 38 -18.91 10.10 3.06
N ASP A 39 -19.06 9.84 4.35
CA ASP A 39 -17.95 9.86 5.32
C ASP A 39 -17.04 8.64 5.19
N ASP A 40 -17.53 7.48 4.74
CA ASP A 40 -16.70 6.29 4.47
C ASP A 40 -15.59 6.59 3.45
N ALA A 41 -15.91 7.39 2.43
CA ALA A 41 -14.91 7.84 1.46
C ALA A 41 -13.87 8.78 2.09
N LYS A 42 -14.26 9.63 3.05
CA LYS A 42 -13.33 10.53 3.72
C LYS A 42 -12.41 9.76 4.66
N GLU A 43 -12.96 8.85 5.47
CA GLU A 43 -12.22 8.02 6.41
C GLU A 43 -11.22 7.11 5.67
N LEU A 44 -11.66 6.46 4.61
CA LEU A 44 -10.79 5.60 3.79
C LEU A 44 -9.66 6.41 3.14
N ARG A 45 -9.93 7.64 2.66
CA ARG A 45 -8.88 8.53 2.13
C ARG A 45 -7.87 8.89 3.22
N ALA A 46 -8.36 9.31 4.38
CA ALA A 46 -7.52 9.75 5.49
C ALA A 46 -6.62 8.60 6.01
N GLY A 47 -7.17 7.39 6.12
CA GLY A 47 -6.40 6.20 6.48
C GLY A 47 -5.34 5.85 5.43
N ALA A 48 -5.67 5.91 4.14
CA ALA A 48 -4.73 5.65 3.06
C ALA A 48 -3.54 6.62 3.08
N GLU A 49 -3.79 7.91 3.30
CA GLU A 49 -2.75 8.94 3.39
C GLU A 49 -1.87 8.77 4.63
N GLN A 50 -2.44 8.42 5.79
CA GLN A 50 -1.68 8.15 7.01
C GLN A 50 -0.72 6.96 6.85
N ILE A 51 -1.22 5.87 6.24
CA ILE A 51 -0.42 4.70 5.93
C ILE A 51 0.72 5.09 4.98
N ARG A 52 0.41 5.82 3.89
CA ARG A 52 1.41 6.28 2.91
C ARG A 52 2.48 7.15 3.55
N ALA A 53 2.10 8.10 4.40
CA ALA A 53 3.03 8.98 5.10
C ALA A 53 3.97 8.19 6.02
N SER A 54 3.42 7.24 6.79
CA SER A 54 4.20 6.40 7.71
C SER A 54 5.21 5.53 6.97
N ILE A 55 4.81 4.91 5.85
CA ILE A 55 5.71 4.10 5.02
C ILE A 55 6.80 4.97 4.41
N MET A 56 6.47 6.15 3.91
CA MET A 56 7.46 7.08 3.36
C MET A 56 8.52 7.46 4.39
N GLN A 57 8.17 7.58 5.67
CA GLN A 57 9.16 7.77 6.74
C GLN A 57 10.02 6.54 6.96
N LEU A 58 9.43 5.34 7.00
CA LEU A 58 10.17 4.08 7.15
C LEU A 58 11.15 3.84 6.00
N VAL A 59 10.75 4.11 4.75
CA VAL A 59 11.63 4.01 3.58
C VAL A 59 12.84 4.92 3.76
N LYS A 60 12.63 6.19 4.13
CA LYS A 60 13.71 7.14 4.38
C LYS A 60 14.65 6.69 5.49
N MET A 61 14.13 6.09 6.55
CA MET A 61 14.95 5.55 7.64
C MET A 61 15.81 4.38 7.17
N CYS A 62 15.28 3.52 6.29
CA CYS A 62 16.05 2.42 5.70
C CYS A 62 17.11 2.90 4.71
N ASP A 63 16.85 3.98 3.96
CA ASP A 63 17.82 4.56 3.00
C ASP A 63 18.96 5.32 3.71
N ALA A 64 18.75 5.72 4.97
CA ALA A 64 19.72 6.42 5.81
C ALA A 64 20.58 5.49 6.69
N ALA A 65 20.33 4.18 6.66
CA ALA A 65 21.00 3.15 7.44
C ALA A 65 22.07 2.42 6.62
#